data_AF-A0A241XWD5-F1
#
_entry.id   AF-A0A241XWD5-F1
#
_cell.length_a   1.000
_cell.length_b   1.000
_cell.length_c   1.000
_cell.angle_alpha   90.00
_cell.angle_beta   90.00
_cell.angle_gamma   90.00
#
_symmetry.space_group_name_H-M   'P 1'
#
loop_
_entity.id
_entity.type
_entity.pdbx_description
1 polymer ?
#
loop_
_entity_poly.entity_id
_entity_poly.type
_entity_poly.pdbx_seq_one_letter_code
_entity_poly.pdbx_strand_id
1 'polypeptide(L)'
;MSDTTTRLHLVARQEIDQQPRFRLLQSGSEVTCVDSRVAAEWVGACTISFCLEGVHRCDVLPSVDEALLAAWLLSSPLSGASDIRVEGSLRRDGYKSMLDWGEMRLGKVLLRELLSWWSL
;
A
#
# COMPACT_ATOMS: atom_id res chain seq x y z
N MET A 1 10.50 5.06 46.51
CA MET A 1 10.17 3.65 46.17
C MET A 1 8.85 3.68 45.42
N SER A 2 8.85 3.35 44.14
CA SER A 2 7.63 3.28 43.32
C SER A 2 7.64 1.93 42.60
N ASP A 3 6.79 1.02 43.08
CA ASP A 3 6.59 -0.31 42.52
C ASP A 3 6.06 -0.21 41.08
N THR A 4 6.81 -0.77 40.14
CA THR A 4 6.38 -0.86 38.74
C THR A 4 5.82 -2.26 38.51
N THR A 5 4.51 -2.42 38.66
CA THR A 5 3.82 -3.70 38.46
C THR A 5 3.91 -4.10 36.99
N THR A 6 4.84 -4.99 36.68
CA THR A 6 5.01 -5.58 35.34
C THR A 6 3.89 -6.61 35.13
N ARG A 7 2.91 -6.31 34.28
CA ARG A 7 1.86 -7.27 33.91
C ARG A 7 2.35 -8.18 32.80
N LEU A 8 2.55 -9.45 33.14
CA LEU A 8 2.82 -10.52 32.18
C LEU A 8 1.49 -11.01 31.58
N HIS A 9 1.34 -10.89 30.27
CA HIS A 9 0.21 -11.45 29.52
C HIS A 9 0.65 -12.76 28.84
N LEU A 10 0.17 -13.89 29.37
CA LEU A 10 0.31 -15.19 28.72
C LEU A 10 -0.72 -15.30 27.60
N VAL A 11 -0.25 -15.29 26.36
CA VAL A 11 -1.06 -15.57 25.18
C VAL A 11 -0.92 -17.05 24.86
N ALA A 12 -2.02 -17.78 24.83
CA ALA A 12 -2.03 -19.20 24.50
C ALA A 12 -1.46 -19.42 23.08
N ARG A 13 -0.52 -20.36 22.92
CA ARG A 13 -0.08 -20.85 21.61
C ARG A 13 -1.19 -21.72 21.03
N GLN A 14 -2.19 -21.10 20.43
CA GLN A 14 -3.06 -21.80 19.50
C GLN A 14 -2.28 -21.94 18.18
N GLU A 15 -2.31 -23.12 17.58
CA GLU A 15 -1.91 -23.30 16.18
C GLU A 15 -2.89 -22.47 15.33
N ILE A 16 -2.56 -21.19 15.19
CA ILE A 16 -3.29 -20.25 14.35
C ILE A 16 -2.97 -20.67 12.93
N ASP A 17 -3.89 -21.41 12.32
CA ASP A 17 -4.08 -21.39 10.87
C ASP A 17 -3.97 -19.91 10.46
N GLN A 18 -2.90 -19.54 9.75
CA GLN A 18 -2.45 -18.15 9.65
C GLN A 18 -3.44 -17.30 8.85
N GLN A 19 -4.57 -16.96 9.47
CA GLN A 19 -5.48 -15.98 8.94
C GLN A 19 -4.71 -14.65 8.84
N PRO A 20 -4.77 -13.98 7.68
CA PRO A 20 -4.01 -12.76 7.45
C PRO A 20 -4.32 -11.74 8.54
N ARG A 21 -3.26 -11.30 9.22
CA ARG A 21 -3.36 -10.33 10.31
C ARG A 21 -3.55 -8.94 9.71
N PHE A 22 -4.74 -8.40 9.89
CA PHE A 22 -5.10 -7.03 9.58
C PHE A 22 -4.26 -6.05 10.42
N ARG A 23 -3.68 -5.02 9.79
CA ARG A 23 -3.21 -3.82 10.48
C ARG A 23 -4.03 -2.64 9.97
N LEU A 24 -4.94 -2.16 10.80
CA LEU A 24 -5.60 -0.88 10.58
C LEU A 24 -4.56 0.23 10.78
N LEU A 25 -4.18 0.94 9.70
CA LEU A 25 -3.38 2.14 9.80
C LEU A 25 -4.33 3.32 10.06
N GLN A 26 -4.28 3.87 11.28
CA GLN A 26 -5.08 5.02 11.67
C GLN A 26 -4.76 6.23 10.79
N SER A 27 -5.75 7.08 10.52
CA SER A 27 -5.55 8.36 9.81
C SER A 27 -4.40 9.15 10.43
N GLY A 28 -3.40 9.51 9.62
CA GLY A 28 -2.11 10.06 10.08
C GLY A 28 -0.97 9.05 10.17
N SER A 29 -1.20 7.78 9.87
CA SER A 29 -0.14 6.79 9.73
C SER A 29 0.54 6.95 8.38
N GLU A 30 1.75 7.48 8.40
CA GLU A 30 2.69 7.37 7.28
C GLU A 30 2.85 5.87 6.97
N VAL A 31 2.50 5.45 5.75
CA VAL A 31 2.81 4.09 5.31
C VAL A 31 4.33 4.04 5.20
N THR A 32 5.00 3.46 6.20
CA THR A 32 6.47 3.53 6.36
C THR A 32 7.27 2.97 5.17
N CYS A 33 6.63 2.31 4.21
CA CYS A 33 7.24 1.79 2.99
C CYS A 33 6.91 2.58 1.71
N VAL A 34 6.15 3.69 1.80
CA VAL A 34 5.79 4.55 0.65
C VAL A 34 6.41 5.93 0.82
N ASP A 35 7.33 6.29 -0.07
CA ASP A 35 7.90 7.66 -0.16
C ASP A 35 7.01 8.53 -1.05
N SER A 36 6.18 9.39 -0.45
CA SER A 36 5.33 10.34 -1.18
C SER A 36 6.00 11.71 -1.26
N ARG A 37 6.30 12.16 -2.48
CA ARG A 37 6.92 13.47 -2.75
C ARG A 37 5.99 14.40 -3.51
N VAL A 38 4.70 14.11 -3.48
CA VAL A 38 3.67 14.94 -4.10
C VAL A 38 3.43 16.16 -3.21
N ALA A 39 3.56 17.36 -3.78
CA ALA A 39 3.25 18.59 -3.06
C ALA A 39 1.77 18.62 -2.66
N ALA A 40 1.43 19.21 -1.51
CA ALA A 40 0.07 19.19 -0.97
C ALA A 40 -0.96 19.87 -1.90
N GLU A 41 -0.49 20.80 -2.73
CA GLU A 41 -1.25 21.54 -3.73
C GLU A 41 -1.30 20.87 -5.11
N TRP A 42 -0.66 19.71 -5.27
CA TRP A 42 -0.60 19.05 -6.56
C TRP A 42 -1.97 18.55 -7.01
N VAL A 43 -2.39 18.98 -8.21
CA VAL A 43 -3.62 18.53 -8.86
C VAL A 43 -3.26 18.00 -10.24
N GLY A 44 -3.33 16.68 -10.39
CA GLY A 44 -3.06 16.04 -11.68
C GLY A 44 -2.57 14.63 -11.52
N ALA A 45 -2.08 14.08 -12.64
CA ALA A 45 -1.53 12.74 -12.69
C ALA A 45 -0.32 12.59 -11.76
N CYS A 46 -0.10 11.37 -11.30
CA CYS A 46 1.04 11.01 -10.46
C CYS A 46 1.74 9.79 -11.02
N THR A 47 3.06 9.79 -10.89
CA THR A 47 3.89 8.65 -11.18
C THR A 47 4.01 7.80 -9.92
N ILE A 48 3.82 6.50 -10.06
CA ILE A 48 4.14 5.51 -9.03
C ILE A 48 5.32 4.65 -9.52
N SER A 49 6.41 4.66 -8.76
CA SER A 49 7.57 3.79 -9.02
C SER A 49 7.71 2.75 -7.92
N PHE A 50 8.03 1.51 -8.27
CA PHE A 50 8.16 0.41 -7.32
C PHE A 50 9.05 -0.69 -7.89
N CYS A 51 9.61 -1.53 -7.02
CA CYS A 51 10.27 -2.77 -7.41
C CYS A 51 9.31 -3.93 -7.17
N LEU A 52 9.14 -4.80 -8.17
CA LEU A 52 8.34 -6.02 -8.06
C LEU A 52 9.10 -7.16 -8.70
N GLU A 53 9.32 -8.25 -7.95
CA GLU A 53 10.09 -9.41 -8.40
C GLU A 53 11.50 -9.05 -8.92
N GLY A 54 12.14 -8.03 -8.30
CA GLY A 54 13.46 -7.53 -8.70
C GLY A 54 13.46 -6.62 -9.93
N VAL A 55 12.28 -6.28 -10.48
CA VAL A 55 12.14 -5.38 -11.63
C VAL A 55 11.57 -4.04 -11.18
N HIS A 56 12.31 -2.96 -11.45
CA HIS A 56 11.79 -1.60 -11.26
C HIS A 56 10.75 -1.25 -12.33
N ARG A 57 9.60 -0.80 -11.85
CA ARG A 57 8.46 -0.37 -12.66
C ARG A 57 8.10 1.07 -12.32
N CYS A 58 7.52 1.75 -13.30
CA CYS A 58 7.12 3.15 -13.21
C CYS A 58 5.86 3.33 -14.05
N ASP A 59 4.75 3.66 -13.39
CA ASP A 59 3.42 3.80 -13.99
C ASP A 59 2.85 5.19 -13.70
N VAL A 60 1.94 5.65 -14.53
CA VAL A 60 1.25 6.94 -14.36
C VAL A 60 -0.22 6.70 -14.05
N LEU A 61 -0.69 7.27 -12.95
CA LEU A 61 -2.08 7.25 -12.49
C LEU A 61 -2.70 8.64 -12.59
N PRO A 62 -4.03 8.74 -12.77
CA PRO A 62 -4.67 9.97 -13.21
C PRO A 62 -4.80 11.03 -12.09
N SER A 63 -4.64 10.63 -10.82
CA SER A 63 -4.69 11.53 -9.66
C SER A 63 -3.76 11.07 -8.53
N VAL A 64 -3.57 11.95 -7.55
CA VAL A 64 -2.86 11.67 -6.29
C VAL A 64 -3.55 10.53 -5.54
N ASP A 65 -4.86 10.60 -5.38
CA ASP A 65 -5.64 9.59 -4.65
C ASP A 65 -5.48 8.20 -5.27
N GLU A 66 -5.56 8.11 -6.60
CA GLU A 66 -5.39 6.85 -7.33
C GLU A 66 -3.98 6.30 -7.17
N ALA A 67 -2.96 7.16 -7.18
CA ALA A 67 -1.57 6.76 -6.95
C ALA A 67 -1.30 6.33 -5.50
N LEU A 68 -1.90 6.99 -4.52
CA LEU A 68 -1.81 6.58 -3.12
C LEU A 68 -2.52 5.25 -2.88
N LEU A 69 -3.69 5.03 -3.48
CA LEU A 69 -4.39 3.74 -3.42
C LEU A 69 -3.55 2.62 -4.04
N ALA A 70 -2.93 2.85 -5.20
CA ALA A 70 -2.01 1.89 -5.80
C ALA A 70 -0.80 1.61 -4.89
N ALA A 71 -0.20 2.65 -4.29
CA ALA A 71 0.91 2.50 -3.36
C ALA A 71 0.51 1.70 -2.11
N TRP A 72 -0.72 1.88 -1.62
CA TRP A 72 -1.26 1.09 -0.52
C TRP A 72 -1.45 -0.38 -0.89
N LEU A 73 -1.98 -0.68 -2.08
CA LEU A 73 -2.07 -2.06 -2.55
C LEU A 73 -0.69 -2.70 -2.65
N LEU A 74 0.30 -1.97 -3.15
CA LEU A 74 1.70 -2.43 -3.21
C LEU A 74 2.33 -2.57 -1.82
N SER A 75 1.92 -1.78 -0.83
CA SER A 75 2.45 -1.89 0.54
C SER A 75 2.03 -3.19 1.25
N SER A 76 1.02 -3.90 0.73
CA SER A 76 0.58 -5.18 1.27
C SER A 76 1.69 -6.24 1.17
N PRO A 77 1.91 -7.07 2.21
CA PRO A 77 2.83 -8.21 2.13
C PRO A 77 2.51 -9.19 1.00
N LEU A 78 1.26 -9.22 0.52
CA LEU A 78 0.80 -10.09 -0.56
C LEU A 78 1.26 -9.64 -1.95
N SER A 79 1.63 -8.37 -2.11
CA SER A 79 2.04 -7.82 -3.42
C SER A 79 3.47 -8.22 -3.80
N GLY A 80 4.34 -8.45 -2.81
CA GLY A 80 5.78 -8.66 -3.01
C GLY A 80 6.53 -7.40 -3.50
N ALA A 81 5.93 -6.22 -3.45
CA ALA A 81 6.53 -4.98 -3.92
C ALA A 81 7.39 -4.29 -2.85
N SER A 82 8.44 -3.58 -3.29
CA SER A 82 9.32 -2.74 -2.46
C SER A 82 9.62 -1.41 -3.15
N ASP A 83 10.34 -0.52 -2.45
CA ASP A 83 10.82 0.76 -2.98
C ASP A 83 9.72 1.61 -3.62
N ILE A 84 8.54 1.64 -2.99
CA ILE A 84 7.36 2.32 -3.53
C ILE A 84 7.51 3.83 -3.34
N ARG A 85 7.37 4.58 -4.42
CA ARG A 85 7.40 6.05 -4.41
C ARG A 85 6.29 6.64 -5.26
N VAL A 86 5.76 7.77 -4.81
CA VAL A 86 4.73 8.54 -5.53
C VAL A 86 5.22 9.96 -5.75
N GLU A 87 5.21 10.40 -7.01
CA GLU A 87 5.67 11.73 -7.43
C GLU A 87 4.65 12.38 -8.39
N GLY A 88 4.63 13.71 -8.47
CA GLY A 88 3.78 14.42 -9.44
C GLY A 88 4.21 14.13 -10.88
N SER A 89 3.25 13.89 -11.79
CA SER A 89 3.53 13.61 -13.20
C SER A 89 3.06 14.73 -14.11
N LEU A 90 3.97 15.25 -14.94
CA LEU A 90 3.62 16.14 -16.04
C LEU A 90 3.00 15.40 -17.25
N ARG A 91 3.04 14.06 -17.25
CA ARG A 91 2.45 13.21 -18.29
C ARG A 91 1.06 12.77 -17.88
N ARG A 92 0.12 12.76 -18.83
CA ARG A 92 -1.29 12.39 -18.61
C ARG A 92 -1.71 11.07 -19.27
N ASP A 93 -0.83 10.43 -20.03
CA ASP A 93 -1.13 9.23 -20.83
C ASP A 93 -0.97 7.94 -20.01
N GLY A 94 -1.60 7.92 -18.84
CA GLY A 94 -1.57 6.82 -17.89
C GLY A 94 -2.81 5.93 -17.93
N TYR A 95 -2.96 5.13 -16.88
CA TYR A 95 -4.17 4.33 -16.64
C TYR A 95 -5.37 5.23 -16.39
N LYS A 96 -6.59 4.75 -16.70
CA LYS A 96 -7.83 5.53 -16.47
C LYS A 96 -8.27 5.49 -15.00
N SER A 97 -7.86 4.48 -14.25
CA SER A 97 -8.15 4.29 -12.82
C SER A 97 -7.10 3.36 -12.18
N MET A 98 -7.02 3.35 -10.84
CA MET A 98 -6.24 2.38 -10.07
C MET A 98 -6.72 0.95 -10.30
N LEU A 99 -8.02 0.73 -10.54
CA LEU A 99 -8.54 -0.61 -10.83
C LEU A 99 -8.00 -1.14 -12.17
N ASP A 100 -8.00 -0.31 -13.21
CA ASP A 100 -7.41 -0.70 -14.51
C ASP A 100 -5.92 -1.00 -14.39
N TRP A 101 -5.20 -0.19 -13.59
CA TRP A 101 -3.81 -0.43 -13.26
C TRP A 101 -3.61 -1.75 -12.50
N GLY A 102 -4.40 -1.98 -11.46
CA GLY A 102 -4.32 -3.15 -10.59
C GLY A 102 -4.64 -4.44 -11.34
N GLU A 103 -5.65 -4.43 -12.21
CA GLU A 103 -5.98 -5.59 -13.03
C GLU A 103 -4.83 -5.94 -13.99
N MET A 104 -4.18 -4.92 -14.57
CA MET A 104 -3.06 -5.12 -15.49
C MET A 104 -1.76 -5.55 -14.78
N ARG A 105 -1.53 -5.07 -13.55
CA ARG A 105 -0.26 -5.32 -12.82
C ARG A 105 -0.31 -6.52 -11.90
N LEU A 106 -1.42 -6.73 -11.23
CA LEU A 106 -1.59 -7.72 -10.17
C LEU A 106 -2.47 -8.88 -10.64
N GLY A 107 -3.29 -8.65 -11.67
CA GLY A 107 -4.30 -9.60 -12.11
C GLY A 107 -5.55 -9.55 -11.23
N LYS A 108 -6.68 -10.00 -11.78
CA LYS A 108 -7.99 -9.90 -11.12
C LYS A 108 -8.10 -10.64 -9.79
N VAL A 109 -7.42 -11.77 -9.64
CA VAL A 109 -7.49 -12.59 -8.43
C VAL A 109 -6.76 -11.90 -7.28
N LEU A 110 -5.48 -11.58 -7.47
CA LEU A 110 -4.68 -10.91 -6.45
C LEU A 110 -5.23 -9.50 -6.15
N LEU A 111 -5.70 -8.76 -7.16
CA LEU A 111 -6.33 -7.45 -6.93
C LEU A 111 -7.56 -7.60 -6.02
N ARG A 112 -8.42 -8.60 -6.25
CA ARG A 112 -9.58 -8.83 -5.39
C ARG A 112 -9.16 -9.18 -3.96
N GLU A 113 -8.18 -10.05 -3.80
CA GLU A 113 -7.66 -10.43 -2.48
C GLU A 113 -7.09 -9.21 -1.75
N LEU A 114 -6.30 -8.39 -2.42
CA LEU A 114 -5.77 -7.15 -1.88
C LEU A 114 -6.87 -6.16 -1.54
N LEU A 115 -7.86 -5.92 -2.42
CA LEU A 115 -8.98 -5.03 -2.12
C LEU A 115 -9.82 -5.54 -0.93
N SER A 116 -10.00 -6.86 -0.80
CA SER A 116 -10.68 -7.46 0.35
C SER A 116 -9.89 -7.31 1.66
N TRP A 117 -8.57 -7.13 1.55
CA TRP A 117 -7.69 -6.78 2.67
C TRP A 117 -7.95 -5.37 3.21
N TRP A 118 -8.51 -4.48 2.38
CA TRP A 118 -8.72 -3.05 2.69
C TRP A 118 -10.19 -2.63 2.84
N SER A 119 -11.16 -3.48 2.45
CA SER A 119 -12.60 -3.13 2.46
C SER A 119 -13.27 -3.23 3.84
N LEU A 120 -12.56 -2.88 4.93
CA LEU A 120 -13.08 -2.86 6.30
C LEU A 120 -13.30 -1.43 6.80
#